data_AF-T1ADM9-F1
#
_entry.id   AF-T1ADM9-F1
#
_cell.length_a   1.000
_cell.length_b   1.000
_cell.length_c   1.000
_cell.angle_alpha   90.00
_cell.angle_beta   90.00
_cell.angle_gamma   90.00
#
_symmetry.space_group_name_H-M   'P 1'
#
loop_
_entity.id
_entity.type
_entity.pdbx_description
1 polymer ?
#
loop_
_entity_poly.entity_id
_entity_poly.type
_entity_poly.pdbx_seq_one_letter_code
_entity_poly.pdbx_strand_id
1 'polypeptide(L)'
;ETARALAPAGQSTAVLQASGYVTAERDATVSAQIQGMLTHVYFQEGQYVRRGQILARLDDSTQLAVLAQARAQRAAAQAQLVQYRVQLALARLDLARDQALIGQHLVSQQAFDNARTQVDSLAAQVLTQRRNVAVARAGVQAAQVQEDYTVVRAPFSGVVVDKPAQMGETISPFFGGGGFTQTGIATIVDMNSLEVDVDVNEAYIDRVHAGQQGVAVLDAYPNWHDSGARDR
;
A
#
# COMPACT_ATOMS: atom_id res chain seq x y z
N GLU A 1 44.13 -13.48 21.67
CA GLU A 1 45.41 -14.13 22.04
C GLU A 1 45.11 -15.37 22.86
N THR A 2 45.64 -16.59 22.69
CA THR A 2 46.58 -17.23 21.77
C THR A 2 46.18 -18.72 21.67
N ALA A 3 46.25 -19.33 20.48
CA ALA A 3 46.42 -20.78 20.31
C ALA A 3 46.83 -21.06 18.86
N ARG A 4 47.99 -21.71 18.69
CA ARG A 4 48.54 -22.14 17.40
C ARG A 4 48.13 -23.60 17.18
N ALA A 5 47.53 -23.93 16.04
CA ALA A 5 47.34 -25.31 15.59
C ALA A 5 47.74 -25.46 14.11
N LEU A 6 48.32 -26.62 13.81
CA LEU A 6 48.98 -27.08 12.59
C LEU A 6 48.22 -26.83 11.26
N ALA A 7 48.95 -26.44 10.22
CA ALA A 7 48.60 -26.66 8.82
C ALA A 7 49.07 -28.07 8.38
N PRO A 8 48.45 -28.70 7.35
CA PRO A 8 49.10 -28.61 6.04
C PRO A 8 48.17 -28.62 4.79
N ALA A 9 48.74 -28.06 3.72
CA ALA A 9 48.51 -28.36 2.30
C ALA A 9 47.12 -28.08 1.69
N GLY A 10 46.99 -26.83 1.24
CA GLY A 10 45.93 -26.36 0.36
C GLY A 10 45.92 -24.84 0.41
N GLN A 11 47.03 -24.19 0.04
CA GLN A 11 47.03 -22.74 -0.18
C GLN A 11 46.06 -22.49 -1.34
N SER A 12 44.80 -22.19 -1.03
CA SER A 12 44.12 -21.17 -1.80
C SER A 12 45.01 -19.95 -1.64
N THR A 13 45.76 -19.62 -2.69
CA THR A 13 46.40 -18.32 -2.80
C THR A 13 45.26 -17.31 -2.76
N ALA A 14 44.88 -16.87 -1.56
CA ALA A 14 44.00 -15.73 -1.38
C ALA A 14 44.73 -14.57 -2.03
N VAL A 15 44.31 -14.23 -3.26
CA VAL A 15 44.92 -13.19 -4.09
C VAL A 15 44.81 -11.83 -3.40
N LEU A 16 43.83 -11.71 -2.49
CA LEU A 16 43.54 -10.56 -1.67
C LEU A 16 42.83 -11.02 -0.39
N GLN A 17 43.21 -10.49 0.76
CA GLN A 17 42.44 -10.59 1.99
C GLN A 17 42.00 -9.17 2.37
N ALA A 18 40.69 -8.96 2.43
CA ALA A 18 40.10 -7.67 2.73
C ALA A 18 38.97 -7.85 3.74
N SER A 19 38.80 -6.87 4.62
CA SER A 19 37.72 -6.83 5.60
C SER A 19 36.49 -6.18 4.98
N GLY A 20 35.33 -6.75 5.23
CA GLY A 20 34.06 -6.24 4.75
C GLY A 20 32.95 -6.46 5.76
N TYR A 21 31.79 -5.87 5.48
CA TYR A 21 30.59 -6.04 6.29
C TYR A 21 29.48 -6.67 5.46
N VAL A 22 28.67 -7.51 6.10
CA VAL A 22 27.50 -8.12 5.47
C VAL A 22 26.38 -7.09 5.47
N THR A 23 25.96 -6.69 4.28
CA THR A 23 24.79 -5.84 4.06
C THR A 23 23.71 -6.65 3.38
N ALA A 24 22.47 -6.17 3.42
CA ALA A 24 21.42 -6.76 2.62
C ALA A 24 21.25 -5.96 1.33
N GLU A 25 21.03 -6.66 0.22
CA GLU A 25 20.74 -6.03 -1.08
C GLU A 25 19.42 -5.22 -0.99
N ARG A 26 18.53 -5.58 -0.07
CA ARG A 26 17.22 -4.94 0.12
C ARG A 26 16.98 -4.58 1.57
N ASP A 27 17.09 -3.29 1.85
CA ASP A 27 16.56 -2.64 3.03
C ASP A 27 15.41 -1.68 2.64
N ALA A 28 14.43 -1.53 3.53
CA ALA A 28 13.42 -0.50 3.39
C ALA A 28 12.95 0.01 4.74
N THR A 29 13.05 1.32 4.91
CA THR A 29 12.40 2.03 6.01
C THR A 29 10.92 2.23 5.65
N VAL A 30 10.06 1.55 6.39
CA VAL A 30 8.61 1.66 6.26
C VAL A 30 8.15 2.90 7.02
N SER A 31 7.51 3.82 6.31
CA SER A 31 6.94 5.06 6.83
C SER A 31 5.41 5.07 6.70
N ALA A 32 4.74 5.91 7.49
CA ALA A 32 3.32 6.17 7.28
C ALA A 32 3.12 7.00 6.00
N GLN A 33 2.10 6.66 5.20
CA GLN A 33 1.75 7.46 4.01
C GLN A 33 0.97 8.72 4.36
N ILE A 34 0.42 8.77 5.56
CA ILE A 34 -0.40 9.86 6.09
C ILE A 34 0.13 10.26 7.46
N GLN A 35 -0.10 11.51 7.85
CA GLN A 35 0.21 11.96 9.20
C GLN A 35 -0.82 11.39 10.18
N GLY A 36 -0.35 10.89 11.33
CA GLY A 36 -1.23 10.47 12.42
C GLY A 36 -0.47 9.97 13.64
N MET A 37 -1.17 9.88 14.76
CA MET A 37 -0.61 9.37 16.02
C MET A 37 -0.56 7.84 15.99
N LEU A 38 0.56 7.25 16.39
CA LEU A 38 0.72 5.80 16.48
C LEU A 38 -0.08 5.26 17.67
N THR A 39 -1.10 4.44 17.41
CA THR A 39 -1.92 3.84 18.49
C THR A 39 -1.39 2.48 18.92
N HIS A 40 -0.97 1.65 17.96
CA HIS A 40 -0.51 0.29 18.22
C HIS A 40 0.68 -0.10 17.35
N VAL A 41 1.58 -0.89 17.92
CA VAL A 41 2.71 -1.52 17.23
C VAL A 41 2.64 -3.04 17.47
N TYR A 42 2.67 -3.82 16.40
CA TYR A 42 2.44 -5.27 16.38
C TYR A 42 3.70 -6.09 16.09
N PHE A 43 4.87 -5.48 16.12
CA PHE A 43 6.15 -6.16 15.88
C PHE A 43 7.18 -5.81 16.96
N GLN A 44 8.22 -6.63 17.03
CA GLN A 44 9.40 -6.42 17.87
C GLN A 44 10.66 -6.35 17.00
N GLU A 45 11.68 -5.66 17.48
CA GLU A 45 13.01 -5.69 16.85
C GLU A 45 13.55 -7.13 16.83
N GLY A 46 14.20 -7.51 15.73
CA GLY A 46 14.66 -8.88 15.47
C GLY A 46 13.58 -9.85 15.04
N GLN A 47 12.31 -9.45 14.97
CA GLN A 47 11.22 -10.33 14.55
C GLN A 47 11.17 -10.46 13.01
N TYR A 48 10.95 -11.69 12.53
CA TYR A 48 10.63 -11.94 11.13
C TYR A 48 9.18 -11.57 10.81
N VAL A 49 8.98 -10.75 9.78
CA VAL A 49 7.68 -10.31 9.29
C VAL A 49 7.46 -10.78 7.86
N ARG A 50 6.20 -11.06 7.51
CA ARG A 50 5.80 -11.45 6.15
C ARG A 50 5.30 -10.25 5.37
N ARG A 51 5.47 -10.28 4.04
CA ARG A 51 4.87 -9.30 3.12
C ARG A 51 3.38 -9.11 3.41
N GLY A 52 2.94 -7.87 3.59
CA GLY A 52 1.55 -7.49 3.87
C GLY A 52 1.11 -7.61 5.34
N GLN A 53 1.97 -8.13 6.22
CA GLN A 53 1.71 -8.18 7.66
C GLN A 53 1.55 -6.76 8.22
N ILE A 54 0.59 -6.60 9.12
CA ILE A 54 0.33 -5.33 9.81
C ILE A 54 1.45 -5.11 10.82
N LEU A 55 2.13 -3.97 10.71
CA LEU A 55 3.22 -3.57 11.58
C LEU A 55 2.71 -2.59 12.63
N ALA A 56 1.95 -1.59 12.21
CA ALA A 56 1.42 -0.59 13.12
C ALA A 56 0.07 -0.04 12.65
N ARG A 57 -0.65 0.57 13.58
CA ARG A 57 -1.91 1.27 13.31
C ARG A 57 -1.81 2.70 13.83
N LEU A 58 -2.21 3.65 12.99
CA LEU A 58 -2.35 5.05 13.33
C LEU A 58 -3.76 5.32 13.85
N ASP A 59 -3.98 6.48 14.48
CA ASP A 59 -5.33 6.92 14.81
C ASP A 59 -6.15 7.10 13.54
N ASP A 60 -7.29 6.40 13.49
CA ASP A 60 -8.19 6.34 12.35
C ASP A 60 -9.53 7.04 12.63
N SER A 61 -9.67 7.67 13.79
CA SER A 61 -10.93 8.28 14.25
C SER A 61 -11.51 9.26 13.22
N THR A 62 -10.64 10.12 12.65
CA THR A 62 -11.02 11.11 11.65
C THR A 62 -11.36 10.46 10.32
N GLN A 63 -10.58 9.47 9.89
CA GLN A 63 -10.71 8.76 8.62
C GLN A 63 -11.99 7.92 8.62
N LEU A 64 -12.30 7.25 9.73
CA LEU A 64 -13.54 6.52 9.95
C LEU A 64 -14.76 7.45 9.91
N ALA A 65 -14.67 8.64 10.51
CA ALA A 65 -15.75 9.64 10.44
C ALA A 65 -15.99 10.10 8.99
N VAL A 66 -14.93 10.40 8.24
CA VAL A 66 -15.02 10.78 6.82
C VAL A 66 -15.58 9.63 5.97
N LEU A 67 -15.16 8.39 6.21
CA LEU A 67 -15.68 7.21 5.52
C LEU A 67 -17.16 6.99 5.83
N ALA A 68 -17.57 7.17 7.09
CA ALA A 68 -18.98 7.09 7.49
C ALA A 68 -19.83 8.16 6.78
N GLN A 69 -19.34 9.40 6.72
CA GLN A 69 -19.99 10.49 5.99
C GLN A 69 -20.12 10.17 4.50
N ALA A 70 -19.05 9.70 3.85
CA ALA A 70 -19.07 9.33 2.43
C ALA A 70 -20.07 8.19 2.16
N ARG A 71 -20.13 7.19 3.05
CA ARG A 71 -21.10 6.09 2.96
C ARG A 71 -22.54 6.59 3.08
N ALA A 72 -22.80 7.54 3.99
CA ALA A 72 -24.11 8.16 4.13
C ALA A 72 -24.52 8.95 2.88
N GLN A 73 -23.59 9.70 2.28
CA GLN A 73 -23.83 10.43 1.03
C GLN A 73 -24.15 9.47 -0.14
N ARG A 74 -23.43 8.35 -0.25
CA ARG A 74 -23.77 7.30 -1.23
C ARG A 74 -25.17 6.75 -1.00
N ALA A 75 -25.53 6.46 0.25
CA ALA A 75 -26.87 5.94 0.58
C ALA A 75 -27.96 6.96 0.20
N ALA A 76 -27.76 8.25 0.48
CA ALA A 76 -28.68 9.31 0.08
C ALA A 76 -28.85 9.41 -1.45
N ALA A 77 -27.74 9.39 -2.20
CA ALA A 77 -27.79 9.40 -3.67
C ALA A 77 -28.49 8.15 -4.23
N GLN A 78 -28.30 6.98 -3.60
CA GLN A 78 -29.00 5.76 -3.99
C GLN A 78 -30.51 5.85 -3.73
N ALA A 79 -30.93 6.42 -2.60
CA ALA A 79 -32.34 6.65 -2.29
C ALA A 79 -33.00 7.58 -3.32
N GLN A 80 -32.32 8.68 -3.67
CA GLN A 80 -32.80 9.60 -4.73
C GLN A 80 -32.95 8.87 -6.06
N LEU A 81 -31.96 8.05 -6.46
CA LEU A 81 -32.07 7.26 -7.69
C LEU A 81 -33.28 6.30 -7.67
N VAL A 82 -33.59 5.68 -6.53
CA VAL A 82 -34.77 4.82 -6.40
C VAL A 82 -36.05 5.65 -6.57
N GLN A 83 -36.14 6.81 -5.92
CA GLN A 83 -37.27 7.72 -6.05
C GLN A 83 -37.55 8.09 -7.52
N TYR A 84 -36.54 8.52 -8.27
CA TYR A 84 -36.71 8.88 -9.69
C TYR A 84 -37.03 7.68 -10.58
N ARG A 85 -36.54 6.48 -10.24
CA ARG A 85 -36.92 5.25 -10.97
C ARG A 85 -38.40 4.92 -10.79
N VAL A 86 -38.93 5.10 -9.59
CA VAL A 86 -40.37 4.90 -9.31
C VAL A 86 -41.20 5.94 -10.07
N GLN A 87 -40.79 7.20 -10.07
CA GLN A 87 -41.47 8.25 -10.86
C GLN A 87 -41.45 7.96 -12.36
N LEU A 88 -40.31 7.50 -12.89
CA LEU A 88 -40.20 7.09 -14.30
C LEU A 88 -41.10 5.89 -14.61
N ALA A 89 -41.20 4.92 -13.70
CA ALA A 89 -42.07 3.75 -13.88
C ALA A 89 -43.55 4.17 -13.95
N LEU A 90 -43.98 5.09 -13.07
CA LEU A 90 -45.33 5.65 -13.10
C LEU A 90 -45.60 6.40 -14.40
N ALA A 91 -44.71 7.32 -14.80
CA ALA A 91 -44.87 8.09 -16.04
C ALA A 91 -44.93 7.20 -17.29
N ARG A 92 -44.20 6.08 -17.30
CA ARG A 92 -44.27 5.08 -18.39
C ARG A 92 -45.61 4.35 -18.44
N LEU A 93 -46.19 4.04 -17.28
CA LEU A 93 -47.52 3.44 -17.22
C LEU A 93 -48.58 4.40 -17.75
N ASP A 94 -48.49 5.67 -17.36
CA ASP A 94 -49.41 6.71 -17.85
C ASP A 94 -49.26 6.93 -19.36
N LEU A 95 -48.02 7.01 -19.88
CA LEU A 95 -47.78 7.06 -21.31
C LEU A 95 -48.37 5.85 -22.06
N ALA A 96 -48.20 4.64 -21.52
CA ALA A 96 -48.77 3.43 -22.14
C ALA A 96 -50.31 3.45 -22.15
N ARG A 97 -50.93 4.00 -21.10
CA ARG A 97 -52.38 4.22 -21.04
C ARG A 97 -52.83 5.23 -22.10
N ASP A 98 -52.14 6.36 -22.21
CA ASP A 98 -52.45 7.39 -23.20
C ASP A 98 -52.25 6.90 -24.64
N GLN A 99 -51.24 6.06 -24.89
CA GLN A 99 -51.03 5.38 -26.19
C GLN A 99 -52.22 4.51 -26.58
N ALA A 100 -52.83 3.80 -25.63
CA ALA A 100 -54.00 2.97 -25.92
C ALA A 100 -55.25 3.81 -26.20
N LEU A 101 -55.36 4.98 -25.56
CA LEU A 101 -56.51 5.88 -25.68
C LEU A 101 -56.45 6.79 -26.92
N ILE A 102 -55.25 7.15 -27.40
CA ILE A 102 -55.12 8.02 -28.58
C ILE A 102 -55.56 7.32 -29.86
N GLY A 103 -55.35 6.00 -29.96
CA GLY A 103 -55.89 5.17 -31.04
C GLY A 103 -57.42 5.08 -31.06
N GLN A 104 -58.06 5.43 -29.94
CA GLN A 104 -59.52 5.52 -29.79
C GLN A 104 -60.02 6.97 -29.88
N HIS A 105 -59.15 7.94 -30.19
CA HIS A 105 -59.44 9.38 -30.17
C HIS A 105 -59.97 9.93 -28.82
N LEU A 106 -59.64 9.25 -27.71
CA LEU A 106 -60.11 9.61 -26.36
C LEU A 106 -59.19 10.58 -25.61
N VAL A 107 -58.00 10.87 -26.15
CA VAL A 107 -57.03 11.83 -25.61
C VAL A 107 -56.49 12.71 -26.72
N SER A 108 -56.17 13.97 -26.40
CA SER A 108 -55.60 14.91 -27.36
C SER A 108 -54.14 14.57 -27.66
N GLN A 109 -53.69 14.93 -28.87
CA GLN A 109 -52.29 14.74 -29.26
C GLN A 109 -51.32 15.49 -28.34
N GLN A 110 -51.72 16.69 -27.89
CA GLN A 110 -50.97 17.46 -26.91
C GLN A 110 -50.80 16.71 -25.57
N ALA A 111 -51.83 16.02 -25.09
CA ALA A 111 -51.72 15.24 -23.85
C ALA A 111 -50.73 14.08 -23.99
N PHE A 112 -50.78 13.36 -25.10
CA PHE A 112 -49.84 12.29 -25.41
C PHE A 112 -48.39 12.78 -25.55
N ASP A 113 -48.17 13.88 -26.27
CA ASP A 113 -46.84 14.47 -26.43
C ASP A 113 -46.27 14.97 -25.09
N ASN A 114 -47.12 15.51 -24.20
CA ASN A 114 -46.74 15.87 -22.84
C ASN A 114 -46.33 14.64 -22.01
N ALA A 115 -47.11 13.56 -22.04
CA ALA A 115 -46.78 12.31 -21.34
C ALA A 115 -45.45 11.72 -21.84
N ARG A 116 -45.21 11.76 -23.15
CA ARG A 116 -43.95 11.31 -23.75
C ARG A 116 -42.77 12.15 -23.28
N THR A 117 -42.90 13.47 -23.34
CA THR A 117 -41.87 14.42 -22.89
C THR A 117 -41.55 14.23 -21.40
N GLN A 118 -42.55 13.92 -20.58
CA GLN A 118 -42.38 13.63 -19.16
C GLN A 118 -41.55 12.36 -18.92
N VAL A 119 -41.80 11.29 -19.68
CA VAL A 119 -41.00 10.05 -19.63
C VAL A 119 -39.55 10.33 -20.03
N ASP A 120 -39.33 11.08 -21.11
CA ASP A 120 -37.98 11.41 -21.59
C ASP A 120 -37.21 12.26 -20.57
N SER A 121 -37.88 13.26 -19.97
CA SER A 121 -37.31 14.08 -18.89
C SER A 121 -36.93 13.25 -17.66
N LEU A 122 -37.83 12.38 -17.18
CA LEU A 122 -37.54 11.51 -16.04
C LEU A 122 -36.47 10.46 -16.35
N ALA A 123 -36.39 9.98 -17.59
CA ALA A 123 -35.34 9.07 -18.02
C ALA A 123 -33.96 9.76 -17.98
N ALA A 124 -33.88 11.01 -18.43
CA ALA A 124 -32.67 11.83 -18.32
C ALA A 124 -32.31 12.07 -16.84
N GLN A 125 -33.28 12.36 -15.98
CA GLN A 125 -33.04 12.54 -14.54
C GLN A 125 -32.53 11.25 -13.88
N VAL A 126 -33.10 10.08 -14.20
CA VAL A 126 -32.58 8.79 -13.72
C VAL A 126 -31.13 8.58 -14.17
N LEU A 127 -30.78 8.96 -15.40
CA LEU A 127 -29.39 8.88 -15.87
C LEU A 127 -28.47 9.78 -15.04
N THR A 128 -28.85 11.04 -14.81
CA THR A 128 -28.10 11.96 -13.94
C THR A 128 -27.92 11.40 -12.53
N GLN A 129 -28.98 10.88 -11.92
CA GLN A 129 -28.88 10.30 -10.56
C GLN A 129 -28.04 9.03 -10.52
N ARG A 130 -28.03 8.22 -11.60
CA ARG A 130 -27.08 7.10 -11.72
C ARG A 130 -25.63 7.58 -11.72
N ARG A 131 -25.34 8.70 -12.40
CA ARG A 131 -24.00 9.31 -12.38
C ARG A 131 -23.65 9.85 -11.00
N ASN A 132 -24.60 10.48 -10.31
CA ASN A 132 -24.39 10.96 -8.93
C ASN A 132 -24.05 9.81 -7.96
N VAL A 133 -24.73 8.66 -8.09
CA VAL A 133 -24.38 7.45 -7.33
C VAL A 133 -22.97 6.96 -7.65
N ALA A 134 -22.54 7.03 -8.92
CA ALA A 134 -21.18 6.65 -9.30
C ALA A 134 -20.13 7.59 -8.68
N VAL A 135 -20.38 8.91 -8.68
CA VAL A 135 -19.51 9.90 -8.02
C VAL A 135 -19.44 9.64 -6.52
N ALA A 136 -20.57 9.43 -5.85
CA ALA A 136 -20.60 9.14 -4.42
C ALA A 136 -19.89 7.81 -4.07
N ARG A 137 -19.97 6.79 -4.96
CA ARG A 137 -19.20 5.55 -4.82
C ARG A 137 -17.70 5.79 -4.92
N ALA A 138 -17.25 6.61 -5.86
CA ALA A 138 -15.84 6.98 -5.98
C ALA A 138 -15.36 7.73 -4.72
N GLY A 139 -16.19 8.60 -4.14
CA GLY A 139 -15.91 9.26 -2.86
C GLY A 139 -15.72 8.27 -1.70
N VAL A 140 -16.57 7.23 -1.61
CA VAL A 140 -16.40 6.16 -0.61
C VAL A 140 -15.08 5.40 -0.83
N GLN A 141 -14.72 5.10 -2.07
CA GLN A 141 -13.46 4.41 -2.38
C GLN A 141 -12.25 5.26 -1.98
N ALA A 142 -12.27 6.56 -2.28
CA ALA A 142 -11.20 7.47 -1.88
C ALA A 142 -11.06 7.56 -0.34
N ALA A 143 -12.18 7.67 0.37
CA ALA A 143 -12.17 7.67 1.84
C ALA A 143 -11.69 6.34 2.43
N GLN A 144 -11.97 5.22 1.77
CA GLN A 144 -11.53 3.91 2.21
C GLN A 144 -10.02 3.71 2.00
N VAL A 145 -9.46 4.18 0.88
CA VAL A 145 -8.01 4.20 0.67
C VAL A 145 -7.31 5.04 1.75
N GLN A 146 -7.89 6.17 2.12
CA GLN A 146 -7.35 7.01 3.19
C GLN A 146 -7.38 6.33 4.56
N GLU A 147 -8.41 5.52 4.84
CA GLU A 147 -8.46 4.68 6.04
C GLU A 147 -7.45 3.53 5.97
N ASP A 148 -7.28 2.89 4.81
CA ASP A 148 -6.26 1.85 4.62
C ASP A 148 -4.84 2.38 4.89
N TYR A 149 -4.57 3.66 4.58
CA TYR A 149 -3.29 4.30 4.88
C TYR A 149 -3.01 4.47 6.39
N THR A 150 -4.02 4.35 7.25
CA THR A 150 -3.83 4.30 8.72
C THR A 150 -3.19 2.99 9.17
N VAL A 151 -3.23 1.95 8.32
CA VAL A 151 -2.66 0.63 8.62
C VAL A 151 -1.35 0.46 7.87
N VAL A 152 -0.26 0.42 8.63
CA VAL A 152 1.09 0.29 8.07
C VAL A 152 1.43 -1.18 7.92
N ARG A 153 1.78 -1.58 6.69
CA ARG A 153 2.06 -2.98 6.32
C ARG A 153 3.48 -3.14 5.79
N ALA A 154 4.04 -4.34 5.97
CA ALA A 154 5.35 -4.68 5.44
C ALA A 154 5.33 -4.79 3.89
N PRO A 155 6.22 -4.08 3.16
CA PRO A 155 6.27 -4.12 1.69
C PRO A 155 6.80 -5.46 1.15
N PHE A 156 7.69 -6.12 1.89
CA PHE A 156 8.24 -7.44 1.61
C PHE A 156 8.45 -8.23 2.91
N SER A 157 8.78 -9.52 2.79
CA SER A 157 9.09 -10.38 3.94
C SER A 157 10.55 -10.20 4.33
N GLY A 158 10.84 -10.07 5.62
CA GLY A 158 12.20 -9.81 6.10
C GLY A 158 12.26 -9.76 7.63
N VAL A 159 13.41 -9.38 8.17
CA VAL A 159 13.60 -9.18 9.61
C VAL A 159 13.54 -7.69 9.91
N VAL A 160 12.82 -7.32 10.97
CA VAL A 160 12.82 -5.94 11.46
C VAL A 160 14.12 -5.68 12.21
N VAL A 161 14.91 -4.71 11.75
CA VAL A 161 16.23 -4.40 12.32
C VAL A 161 16.18 -3.21 13.27
N ASP A 162 15.27 -2.28 13.01
CA ASP A 162 15.11 -1.06 13.80
C ASP A 162 13.64 -0.68 13.97
N LYS A 163 13.30 -0.13 15.14
CA LYS A 163 11.96 0.34 15.52
C LYS A 163 12.06 1.74 16.13
N PRO A 164 12.29 2.78 15.31
CA PRO A 164 12.46 4.14 15.81
C PRO A 164 11.16 4.72 16.40
N ALA A 165 9.98 4.23 15.99
CA ALA A 165 8.69 4.74 16.43
C ALA A 165 8.19 4.11 17.75
N GLN A 166 7.62 4.95 18.62
CA GLN A 166 6.97 4.55 19.87
C GLN A 166 5.47 4.83 19.85
N MET A 167 4.72 4.06 20.64
CA MET A 167 3.27 4.31 20.81
C MET A 167 3.05 5.69 21.42
N GLY A 168 2.13 6.46 20.85
CA GLY A 168 1.87 7.85 21.24
C GLY A 168 2.65 8.91 20.47
N GLU A 169 3.65 8.53 19.68
CA GLU A 169 4.35 9.47 18.80
C GLU A 169 3.54 9.80 17.54
N THR A 170 3.78 10.96 16.96
CA THR A 170 3.17 11.34 15.68
C THR A 170 4.09 10.92 14.56
N ILE A 171 3.58 10.14 13.61
CA ILE A 171 4.32 9.75 12.41
C ILE A 171 3.89 10.67 11.28
N SER A 172 4.86 11.18 10.51
CA SER A 172 4.62 11.98 9.32
C SER A 172 5.56 11.53 8.20
N PRO A 173 5.08 11.38 6.96
CA PRO A 173 5.95 11.08 5.81
C PRO A 173 6.97 12.18 5.51
N PHE A 174 6.69 13.42 5.96
CA PHE A 174 7.60 14.55 5.82
C PHE A 174 8.30 14.84 7.15
N PHE A 175 9.61 15.11 7.10
CA PHE A 175 10.39 15.56 8.25
C PHE A 175 9.86 16.91 8.74
N GLY A 176 8.99 16.87 9.75
CA GLY A 176 8.58 18.04 10.53
C GLY A 176 9.54 18.18 11.71
N GLY A 177 10.52 19.07 11.60
CA GLY A 177 11.67 19.23 12.53
C GLY A 177 11.31 19.55 13.99
N GLY A 178 10.73 18.57 14.70
CA GLY A 178 10.46 18.59 16.14
C GLY A 178 10.58 17.19 16.71
N GLY A 179 11.16 17.05 17.91
CA GLY A 179 11.60 15.77 18.49
C GLY A 179 10.53 14.72 18.81
N PHE A 180 9.27 14.95 18.46
CA PHE A 180 8.15 14.00 18.63
C PHE A 180 7.57 13.49 17.29
N THR A 181 8.16 13.90 16.16
CA THR A 181 7.73 13.49 14.82
C THR A 181 8.75 12.52 14.23
N GLN A 182 8.40 11.25 14.12
CA GLN A 182 9.24 10.26 13.44
C GLN A 182 8.81 10.10 11.98
N THR A 183 9.79 9.90 11.09
CA THR A 183 9.54 9.64 9.67
C THR A 183 9.52 8.15 9.34
N GLY A 184 10.23 7.32 10.09
CA GLY A 184 10.23 5.86 9.97
C GLY A 184 9.45 5.18 11.09
N ILE A 185 8.78 4.08 10.77
CA ILE A 185 8.11 3.20 11.75
C ILE A 185 8.95 1.95 12.02
N ALA A 186 9.45 1.33 10.95
CA ALA A 186 10.22 0.10 11.03
C ALA A 186 11.21 0.04 9.87
N THR A 187 12.41 -0.48 10.10
CA THR A 187 13.35 -0.83 9.02
C THR A 187 13.34 -2.33 8.83
N ILE A 188 12.96 -2.78 7.63
CA ILE A 188 12.88 -4.20 7.28
C ILE A 188 14.01 -4.53 6.31
N VAL A 189 14.71 -5.61 6.61
CA VAL A 189 15.82 -6.13 5.80
C VAL A 189 15.53 -7.53 5.30
N ASP A 190 15.76 -7.77 4.01
CA ASP A 190 15.64 -9.10 3.41
C ASP A 190 16.91 -9.91 3.63
N MET A 191 16.86 -10.82 4.61
CA MET A 191 17.99 -11.69 4.96
C MET A 191 18.25 -12.80 3.92
N ASN A 192 17.42 -12.94 2.88
CA ASN A 192 17.66 -13.94 1.82
C ASN A 192 18.55 -13.41 0.69
N SER A 193 18.76 -12.08 0.62
CA SER A 193 19.66 -11.47 -0.37
C SER A 193 20.74 -10.68 0.37
N LEU A 194 21.75 -11.40 0.85
CA LEU A 194 22.89 -10.84 1.55
C LEU A 194 24.01 -10.59 0.56
N GLU A 195 24.59 -9.40 0.61
CA GLU A 195 25.78 -9.01 -0.13
C GLU A 195 26.89 -8.70 0.89
N VAL A 196 28.15 -8.87 0.47
CA VAL A 196 29.30 -8.56 1.33
C VAL A 196 30.01 -7.38 0.69
N ASP A 197 29.88 -6.21 1.32
CA ASP A 197 30.64 -5.04 0.93
C ASP A 197 32.04 -5.16 1.49
N VAL A 198 33.04 -5.21 0.62
CA VAL A 198 34.44 -5.40 0.98
C VAL A 198 35.23 -4.14 0.61
N ASP A 199 35.88 -3.55 1.60
CA ASP A 199 36.77 -2.41 1.38
C ASP A 199 38.12 -2.91 0.84
N VAL A 200 38.33 -2.76 -0.47
CA VAL A 200 39.60 -3.11 -1.12
C VAL A 200 40.51 -1.88 -1.18
N ASN A 201 41.74 -2.04 -0.71
CA ASN A 201 42.75 -0.99 -0.84
C ASN A 201 43.08 -0.75 -2.32
N GLU A 202 43.12 0.51 -2.74
CA GLU A 202 43.37 0.97 -4.11
C GLU A 202 44.60 0.32 -4.77
N ALA A 203 45.64 0.00 -3.99
CA ALA A 203 46.83 -0.70 -4.48
C ALA A 203 46.57 -2.09 -5.09
N TYR A 204 45.38 -2.66 -4.83
CA TYR A 204 44.98 -3.97 -5.32
C TYR A 204 43.73 -3.95 -6.20
N ILE A 205 43.20 -2.76 -6.53
CA ILE A 205 41.99 -2.62 -7.36
C ILE A 205 42.18 -3.21 -8.77
N ASP A 206 43.39 -3.12 -9.31
CA ASP A 206 43.76 -3.68 -10.63
C ASP A 206 43.59 -5.21 -10.73
N ARG A 207 43.46 -5.89 -9.58
CA ARG A 207 43.35 -7.36 -9.49
C ARG A 207 41.93 -7.85 -9.23
N VAL A 208 40.96 -6.95 -9.11
CA VAL A 208 39.55 -7.26 -8.87
C VAL A 208 38.78 -7.10 -10.17
N HIS A 209 38.05 -8.14 -10.57
CA HIS A 209 37.25 -8.16 -11.79
C HIS A 209 35.84 -8.72 -11.52
N ALA A 210 34.83 -8.10 -12.14
CA ALA A 210 33.44 -8.55 -12.04
C ALA A 210 33.30 -10.03 -12.45
N GLY A 211 32.56 -10.79 -11.64
CA GLY A 211 32.36 -12.24 -11.80
C GLY A 211 33.46 -13.14 -11.20
N GLN A 212 34.47 -12.55 -10.55
CA GLN A 212 35.48 -13.31 -9.80
C GLN A 212 34.83 -14.04 -8.62
N GLN A 213 35.22 -15.30 -8.41
CA GLN A 213 34.73 -16.10 -7.29
C GLN A 213 35.46 -15.69 -6.01
N GLY A 214 34.71 -15.27 -5.00
CA GLY A 214 35.21 -14.98 -3.67
C GLY A 214 34.75 -16.04 -2.67
N VAL A 215 35.49 -16.19 -1.57
CA VAL A 215 35.04 -16.95 -0.41
C VAL A 215 34.95 -15.95 0.75
N ALA A 216 33.75 -15.71 1.24
CA ALA A 216 33.52 -14.93 2.45
C ALA A 216 33.46 -15.89 3.65
N VAL A 217 34.18 -15.55 4.71
CA VAL A 217 34.13 -16.26 6.00
C VAL A 217 33.57 -15.28 7.02
N LEU A 218 32.45 -15.61 7.66
CA LEU A 218 31.88 -14.79 8.71
C LEU A 218 32.45 -15.22 10.07
N ASP A 219 33.05 -14.28 10.79
CA ASP A 219 33.57 -14.52 12.14
C ASP A 219 32.48 -15.00 13.12
N ALA A 220 31.23 -14.60 12.90
CA ALA A 220 30.09 -15.00 13.72
C ALA A 220 29.69 -16.48 13.56
N TYR A 221 30.03 -17.11 12.43
CA TYR A 221 29.75 -18.52 12.14
C TYR A 221 30.96 -19.19 11.48
N PRO A 222 31.94 -19.67 12.27
CA PRO A 222 33.22 -20.20 11.75
C PRO A 222 33.11 -21.42 10.82
N ASN A 223 31.95 -22.08 10.80
CA ASN A 223 31.68 -23.29 10.02
C ASN A 223 30.72 -23.05 8.83
N TRP A 224 30.26 -21.81 8.61
CA TRP A 224 29.41 -21.46 7.48
C TRP A 224 30.30 -20.98 6.33
N HIS A 225 30.41 -21.78 5.27
CA HIS A 225 31.16 -21.43 4.07
C HIS A 225 30.15 -21.21 2.94
N ASP A 226 30.01 -19.98 2.44
CA ASP A 226 29.31 -19.74 1.19
C ASP A 226 30.31 -19.80 0.03
N SER A 227 30.25 -20.87 -0.76
CA SER A 227 31.08 -21.08 -1.95
C SER A 227 30.48 -20.44 -3.23
N GLY A 228 29.44 -19.62 -3.08
CA GLY A 228 28.67 -19.05 -4.19
C GLY A 228 28.86 -17.55 -4.44
N ALA A 229 29.63 -16.83 -3.63
CA ALA A 229 29.79 -15.38 -3.76
C ALA A 229 30.49 -15.02 -5.10
N ARG A 230 29.73 -14.39 -6.00
CA ARG A 230 30.23 -13.83 -7.25
C ARG A 230 30.16 -12.32 -7.16
N ASP A 231 31.28 -11.69 -7.45
CA ASP A 231 31.38 -10.23 -7.54
C ASP A 231 30.50 -9.71 -8.70
N ARG A 232 29.80 -8.59 -8.49
CA ARG A 232 28.89 -7.98 -9.49
C ARG A 232 29.59 -6.87 -10.27
#